data_AF-A0A7C2Q869-F1
#
_entry.id   AF-A0A7C2Q869-F1
#
_cell.length_a   1.000
_cell.length_b   1.000
_cell.length_c   1.000
_cell.angle_alpha   90.00
_cell.angle_beta   90.00
_cell.angle_gamma   90.00
#
_symmetry.space_group_name_H-M   'P 1'
#
loop_
_entity.id
_entity.type
_entity.pdbx_description
1 polymer ?
#
loop_
_entity_poly.entity_id
_entity_poly.type
_entity_poly.pdbx_seq_one_letter_code
_entity_poly.pdbx_strand_id
1 'polypeptide(L)'
;MRLFNRLLCIGALSLMVTTAGWTEPDLGKFDAKLLSGNWEQDIPLILPAWEGTADEGRQIRKAQQQTGNTLWPGSLYTHIVRNPHVDPNLIYGLLYPHPEIKPKFVRPAHERAGDAMLSGRVDAPNVYAGVRKRFRWKFPGATRRQDLEEREEVLWVWKPEGWGFVAETYCEGRLNDRYKAVLLWQEPEGSRRMRYRVACLDAEWGERWIAPLPVWEAVEHLETVTGKQIAPLWEKHEKQYRRLRFWLSVTRDGSRVLVVACAFNDDWEHSLLFVYDGEGRLLRTRALPAYCNGIERGGADNLFVLGLEKKPSGDFRPMAIQLLDRDGNVLGRFARKPGEKRSPPVGLSTDEIAWDSRSTAYYRLPKPGSRAY
;
A
#
# COMPACT_ATOMS: atom_id res chain seq x y z
N MET A 1 -27.09 55.73 -13.35
CA MET A 1 -26.21 55.33 -12.22
C MET A 1 -26.58 54.01 -11.51
N ARG A 2 -27.58 53.22 -11.93
CA ARG A 2 -27.91 51.92 -11.27
C ARG A 2 -27.40 50.64 -11.98
N LEU A 3 -26.91 50.75 -13.21
CA LEU A 3 -26.37 49.62 -13.98
C LEU A 3 -24.86 49.40 -13.78
N PHE A 4 -24.09 50.45 -13.45
CA PHE A 4 -22.64 50.34 -13.22
C PHE A 4 -22.30 49.59 -11.91
N ASN A 5 -23.13 49.70 -10.87
CA ASN A 5 -22.89 49.02 -9.59
C ASN A 5 -23.18 47.51 -9.61
N ARG A 6 -23.98 47.01 -10.58
CA ARG A 6 -24.27 45.57 -10.69
C ARG A 6 -23.18 44.79 -11.44
N LEU A 7 -22.55 45.42 -12.44
CA LEU A 7 -21.43 44.80 -13.17
C LEU A 7 -20.16 44.71 -12.32
N LEU A 8 -19.92 45.66 -11.41
CA LEU A 8 -18.81 45.61 -10.46
C LEU A 8 -18.98 44.53 -9.39
N CYS A 9 -20.22 44.26 -8.93
CA CYS A 9 -20.48 43.17 -7.99
C CYS A 9 -20.32 41.79 -8.65
N ILE A 10 -20.72 41.64 -9.92
CA ILE A 10 -20.54 40.38 -10.66
C ILE A 10 -19.08 40.16 -11.04
N GLY A 11 -18.34 41.22 -11.41
CA GLY A 11 -16.90 41.17 -11.68
C GLY A 11 -16.06 40.87 -10.43
N ALA A 12 -16.44 41.38 -9.26
CA ALA A 12 -15.76 41.08 -8.00
C ALA A 12 -16.11 39.68 -7.46
N LEU A 13 -17.34 39.20 -7.66
CA LEU A 13 -17.71 37.81 -7.33
C LEU A 13 -17.11 36.79 -8.30
N SER A 14 -16.94 37.10 -9.59
CA SER A 14 -16.27 36.19 -10.53
C SER A 14 -14.74 36.18 -10.36
N LEU A 15 -14.14 37.26 -9.84
CA LEU A 15 -12.72 37.26 -9.44
C LEU A 15 -12.47 36.54 -8.10
N MET A 16 -13.44 36.55 -7.17
CA MET A 16 -13.32 35.80 -5.91
C MET A 16 -13.65 34.30 -6.05
N VAL A 17 -14.40 33.89 -7.08
CA VAL A 17 -14.68 32.46 -7.36
C VAL A 17 -13.58 31.79 -8.19
N THR A 18 -12.61 32.53 -8.73
CA THR A 18 -11.48 31.96 -9.50
C THR A 18 -10.14 31.93 -8.74
N THR A 19 -10.09 32.41 -7.50
CA THR A 19 -8.88 32.40 -6.65
C THR A 19 -9.04 31.66 -5.32
N ALA A 20 -10.21 31.06 -5.08
CA ALA A 20 -10.40 30.13 -3.98
C ALA A 20 -9.69 28.79 -4.28
N GLY A 21 -8.40 28.73 -3.93
CA GLY A 21 -7.69 27.48 -3.70
C GLY A 21 -6.75 27.00 -4.80
N TRP A 22 -5.96 27.88 -5.43
CA TRP A 22 -4.57 27.49 -5.76
C TRP A 22 -3.69 27.82 -4.54
N THR A 23 -4.04 27.25 -3.39
CA THR A 23 -3.02 26.98 -2.39
C THR A 23 -2.04 26.02 -3.03
N GLU A 24 -0.74 26.32 -2.99
CA GLU A 24 0.29 25.34 -3.35
C GLU A 24 -0.11 23.98 -2.75
N PRO A 25 -0.11 22.89 -3.53
CA PRO A 25 -0.54 21.61 -3.02
C PRO A 25 0.34 21.25 -1.82
N ASP A 26 -0.31 21.03 -0.69
CA ASP A 26 0.36 20.68 0.56
C ASP A 26 1.11 19.36 0.38
N LEU A 27 2.44 19.43 0.36
CA LEU A 27 3.32 18.26 0.27
C LEU A 27 3.44 17.52 1.62
N GLY A 28 2.71 17.98 2.64
CA GLY A 28 2.90 17.59 4.03
C GLY A 28 4.32 17.94 4.50
N LYS A 29 4.83 17.19 5.46
CA LYS A 29 6.25 17.28 5.82
C LYS A 29 7.12 16.77 4.67
N PHE A 30 7.89 17.64 4.01
CA PHE A 30 8.89 17.22 3.02
C PHE A 30 10.22 16.84 3.69
N ASP A 31 10.77 15.65 3.37
CA ASP A 31 12.03 15.16 3.94
C ASP A 31 12.98 14.65 2.84
N ALA A 32 14.12 15.32 2.69
CA ALA A 32 15.19 14.95 1.77
C ALA A 32 16.47 14.46 2.48
N LYS A 33 16.41 14.17 3.79
CA LYS A 33 17.61 13.82 4.60
C LYS A 33 18.34 12.59 4.09
N LEU A 34 17.64 11.63 3.48
CA LEU A 34 18.26 10.43 2.92
C LEU A 34 19.13 10.72 1.69
N LEU A 35 19.05 11.93 1.12
CA LEU A 35 19.86 12.35 -0.04
C LEU A 35 21.21 12.95 0.35
N SER A 36 21.36 13.44 1.58
CA SER A 36 22.50 14.27 1.98
C SER A 36 23.74 13.49 2.47
N GLY A 37 23.81 12.17 2.25
CA GLY A 37 24.88 11.35 2.82
C GLY A 37 24.97 9.95 2.21
N ASN A 38 25.88 9.13 2.76
CA ASN A 38 25.96 7.71 2.42
C ASN A 38 24.90 6.95 3.21
N TRP A 39 23.64 7.11 2.80
CA TRP A 39 22.46 6.57 3.49
C TRP A 39 22.57 5.08 3.81
N GLU A 40 23.39 4.32 3.06
CA GLU A 40 23.64 2.91 3.34
C GLU A 40 24.40 2.63 4.64
N GLN A 41 25.28 3.55 4.99
CA GLN A 41 26.09 3.52 6.21
C GLN A 41 25.36 4.18 7.37
N ASP A 42 24.50 5.15 7.09
CA ASP A 42 23.78 5.91 8.11
C ASP A 42 22.49 5.20 8.61
N ILE A 43 21.98 4.22 7.87
CA ILE A 43 20.80 3.43 8.24
C ILE A 43 21.25 2.17 8.99
N PRO A 44 20.70 1.90 10.19
CA PRO A 44 21.08 0.74 10.99
C PRO A 44 20.78 -0.57 10.27
N LEU A 45 21.64 -1.58 10.49
CA LEU A 45 21.47 -2.90 9.91
C LEU A 45 20.47 -3.72 10.74
N ILE A 46 19.57 -4.41 10.04
CA ILE A 46 18.75 -5.47 10.61
C ILE A 46 19.40 -6.78 10.22
N LEU A 47 20.12 -7.36 11.17
CA LEU A 47 20.82 -8.64 11.02
C LEU A 47 19.90 -9.81 11.40
N PRO A 48 20.15 -11.01 10.84
CA PRO A 48 19.36 -12.18 11.19
C PRO A 48 19.52 -12.50 12.68
N ALA A 49 18.40 -12.76 13.35
CA ALA A 49 18.41 -13.30 14.72
C ALA A 49 18.72 -14.79 14.74
N TRP A 50 18.57 -15.46 13.60
CA TRP A 50 18.89 -16.84 13.37
C TRP A 50 19.13 -17.09 11.88
N GLU A 51 20.08 -17.98 11.60
CA GLU A 51 20.34 -18.52 10.27
C GLU A 51 20.31 -20.05 10.34
N GLY A 52 19.77 -20.67 9.29
CA GLY A 52 19.69 -22.11 9.14
C GLY A 52 20.18 -22.58 7.77
N THR A 53 20.30 -23.89 7.66
CA THR A 53 20.66 -24.58 6.42
C THR A 53 19.54 -24.51 5.37
N ALA A 54 19.86 -24.84 4.13
CA ALA A 54 18.86 -24.92 3.06
C ALA A 54 17.79 -26.00 3.34
N ASP A 55 18.15 -27.10 4.01
CA ASP A 55 17.21 -28.16 4.38
C ASP A 55 16.26 -27.72 5.49
N GLU A 56 16.79 -27.07 6.54
CA GLU A 56 15.95 -26.46 7.58
C GLU A 56 15.04 -25.40 6.97
N GLY A 57 15.55 -24.54 6.09
CA GLY A 57 14.74 -23.54 5.39
C GLY A 57 13.64 -24.15 4.54
N ARG A 58 13.88 -25.30 3.87
CA ARG A 58 12.84 -26.05 3.15
C ARG A 58 11.79 -26.61 4.11
N GLN A 59 12.20 -27.19 5.23
CA GLN A 59 11.29 -27.73 6.25
C GLN A 59 10.46 -26.64 6.89
N ILE A 60 11.09 -25.51 7.26
CA ILE A 60 10.42 -24.33 7.80
C ILE A 60 9.48 -23.75 6.77
N ARG A 61 9.89 -23.58 5.50
CA ARG A 61 8.98 -23.06 4.47
C ARG A 61 7.81 -24.00 4.26
N LYS A 62 8.03 -25.32 4.25
CA LYS A 62 6.95 -26.31 4.19
C LYS A 62 6.03 -26.20 5.42
N ALA A 63 6.59 -26.03 6.61
CA ALA A 63 5.84 -25.83 7.84
C ALA A 63 5.09 -24.50 7.82
N GLN A 64 5.68 -23.39 7.39
CA GLN A 64 5.08 -22.07 7.19
C GLN A 64 4.05 -22.07 6.09
N GLN A 65 4.23 -22.87 5.03
CA GLN A 65 3.21 -23.09 4.01
C GLN A 65 2.11 -23.99 4.56
N GLN A 66 2.37 -24.91 5.49
CA GLN A 66 1.33 -25.72 6.12
C GLN A 66 0.56 -24.94 7.19
N THR A 67 1.25 -24.20 8.05
CA THR A 67 0.69 -23.33 9.08
C THR A 67 0.08 -22.08 8.47
N GLY A 68 0.75 -21.53 7.47
CA GLY A 68 0.24 -20.57 6.52
C GLY A 68 -0.97 -21.12 5.83
N ASN A 69 -0.99 -22.32 5.24
CA ASN A 69 -2.23 -22.93 4.70
C ASN A 69 -3.31 -23.18 5.76
N THR A 70 -2.96 -23.35 7.04
CA THR A 70 -3.89 -23.37 8.18
C THR A 70 -4.14 -21.99 8.81
N LEU A 71 -3.67 -20.88 8.22
CA LEU A 71 -4.06 -19.48 8.54
C LEU A 71 -4.52 -18.69 7.29
N TRP A 72 -4.16 -19.15 6.10
CA TRP A 72 -4.60 -18.83 4.75
C TRP A 72 -5.92 -19.56 4.49
N PRO A 73 -6.58 -19.42 3.32
CA PRO A 73 -7.83 -20.10 2.95
C PRO A 73 -7.83 -21.65 2.91
N GLY A 74 -7.07 -22.32 3.79
CA GLY A 74 -7.32 -23.66 4.32
C GLY A 74 -7.61 -23.69 5.83
N SER A 75 -7.42 -22.60 6.58
CA SER A 75 -7.77 -22.47 8.01
C SER A 75 -9.26 -22.49 8.22
N LEU A 76 -9.97 -21.59 7.55
CA LEU A 76 -11.41 -21.45 7.63
C LEU A 76 -12.09 -22.78 7.34
N TYR A 77 -11.80 -23.39 6.20
CA TYR A 77 -12.41 -24.67 5.83
C TYR A 77 -12.03 -25.78 6.79
N THR A 78 -10.81 -25.78 7.35
CA THR A 78 -10.41 -26.76 8.38
C THR A 78 -11.16 -26.53 9.69
N HIS A 79 -11.33 -25.29 10.14
CA HIS A 79 -12.09 -24.96 11.34
C HIS A 79 -13.60 -25.23 11.15
N ILE A 80 -14.15 -24.91 9.98
CA ILE A 80 -15.51 -25.25 9.58
C ILE A 80 -15.71 -26.77 9.60
N VAL A 81 -14.84 -27.54 8.93
CA VAL A 81 -14.90 -29.00 8.88
C VAL A 81 -14.72 -29.65 10.27
N ARG A 82 -13.86 -29.09 11.13
CA ARG A 82 -13.66 -29.57 12.52
C ARG A 82 -14.82 -29.22 13.45
N ASN A 83 -15.64 -28.24 13.10
CA ASN A 83 -16.78 -27.77 13.90
C ASN A 83 -18.07 -27.76 13.07
N PRO A 84 -18.50 -28.93 12.54
CA PRO A 84 -19.64 -29.01 11.61
C PRO A 84 -20.97 -28.58 12.23
N HIS A 85 -21.05 -28.53 13.55
CA HIS A 85 -22.23 -28.15 14.32
C HIS A 85 -22.35 -26.63 14.54
N VAL A 86 -21.33 -25.86 14.16
CA VAL A 86 -21.30 -24.40 14.33
C VAL A 86 -21.57 -23.75 12.97
N ASP A 87 -22.29 -22.63 12.95
CA ASP A 87 -22.49 -21.85 11.73
C ASP A 87 -21.13 -21.49 11.12
N PRO A 88 -20.84 -21.91 9.88
CA PRO A 88 -19.57 -21.62 9.24
C PRO A 88 -19.29 -20.11 9.09
N ASN A 89 -20.33 -19.26 9.05
CA ASN A 89 -20.16 -17.79 9.07
C ASN A 89 -19.79 -17.27 10.45
N LEU A 90 -20.22 -17.94 11.53
CA LEU A 90 -19.78 -17.60 12.88
C LEU A 90 -18.31 -17.97 13.07
N ILE A 91 -17.89 -19.15 12.60
CA ILE A 91 -16.47 -19.54 12.58
C ILE A 91 -15.66 -18.54 11.75
N TYR A 92 -16.18 -18.11 10.61
CA TYR A 92 -15.58 -17.07 9.78
C TYR A 92 -15.38 -15.77 10.59
N GLY A 93 -16.44 -15.22 11.18
CA GLY A 93 -16.35 -13.98 11.97
C GLY A 93 -15.53 -14.10 13.26
N LEU A 94 -15.40 -15.28 13.85
CA LEU A 94 -14.54 -15.54 15.02
C LEU A 94 -13.05 -15.65 14.66
N LEU A 95 -12.74 -16.19 13.48
CA LEU A 95 -11.36 -16.25 12.98
C LEU A 95 -10.91 -14.93 12.38
N TYR A 96 -11.86 -14.14 11.88
CA TYR A 96 -11.63 -12.87 11.19
C TYR A 96 -12.33 -11.68 11.85
N PRO A 97 -12.30 -11.53 13.19
CA PRO A 97 -12.98 -10.45 13.87
C PRO A 97 -12.31 -9.12 13.49
N HIS A 98 -13.10 -8.12 13.10
CA HIS A 98 -12.64 -6.74 12.90
C HIS A 98 -12.65 -5.98 14.24
N PRO A 99 -11.54 -5.87 14.99
CA PRO A 99 -11.58 -5.40 16.38
C PRO A 99 -11.58 -3.86 16.50
N GLU A 100 -11.46 -3.12 15.39
CA GLU A 100 -11.18 -1.66 15.43
C GLU A 100 -12.18 -0.75 14.71
N ILE A 101 -13.26 -1.26 14.12
CA ILE A 101 -14.39 -0.38 13.82
C ILE A 101 -15.15 -0.15 15.13
N LYS A 102 -14.77 0.87 15.89
CA LYS A 102 -15.72 1.47 16.82
C LYS A 102 -16.81 2.13 15.96
N PRO A 103 -18.05 1.63 15.95
CA PRO A 103 -19.12 2.28 15.21
C PRO A 103 -19.34 3.67 15.80
N LYS A 104 -19.21 4.72 14.99
CA LYS A 104 -20.06 5.90 15.18
C LYS A 104 -21.49 5.39 14.96
N PHE A 105 -22.20 5.18 16.06
CA PHE A 105 -23.52 4.57 16.11
C PHE A 105 -24.51 5.32 15.20
N VAL A 106 -25.01 4.63 14.17
CA VAL A 106 -26.40 4.77 13.71
C VAL A 106 -27.00 3.37 13.55
N ARG A 107 -27.66 2.94 14.64
CA ARG A 107 -28.69 1.90 14.82
C ARG A 107 -28.44 0.43 14.42
N PRO A 108 -29.13 -0.49 15.14
CA PRO A 108 -28.74 -1.89 15.26
C PRO A 108 -29.34 -2.71 14.11
N ALA A 109 -28.49 -3.49 13.46
CA ALA A 109 -28.95 -4.62 12.65
C ALA A 109 -28.51 -5.89 13.37
N HIS A 110 -29.48 -6.54 14.01
CA HIS A 110 -29.40 -7.95 14.36
C HIS A 110 -29.11 -8.75 13.07
N GLU A 111 -28.29 -9.80 13.18
CA GLU A 111 -27.90 -10.76 12.12
C GLU A 111 -26.78 -10.34 11.13
N ARG A 112 -25.62 -9.87 11.63
CA ARG A 112 -24.40 -9.75 10.81
C ARG A 112 -23.53 -11.00 10.92
N ALA A 113 -23.45 -11.80 9.85
CA ALA A 113 -22.41 -12.81 9.69
C ALA A 113 -21.91 -12.85 8.23
N GLY A 114 -20.60 -12.71 8.05
CA GLY A 114 -19.84 -12.63 6.79
C GLY A 114 -19.08 -11.30 6.67
N ASP A 115 -17.75 -11.35 6.53
CA ASP A 115 -16.89 -10.16 6.39
C ASP A 115 -16.62 -9.83 4.92
N ALA A 116 -16.41 -8.54 4.64
CA ALA A 116 -16.22 -8.04 3.28
C ALA A 116 -14.76 -8.12 2.83
N MET A 117 -14.56 -8.46 1.56
CA MET A 117 -13.27 -8.51 0.85
C MET A 117 -13.37 -7.76 -0.47
N LEU A 118 -12.29 -7.15 -0.93
CA LEU A 118 -12.26 -6.52 -2.25
C LEU A 118 -11.96 -7.55 -3.33
N SER A 119 -12.93 -7.84 -4.21
CA SER A 119 -12.67 -8.60 -5.43
C SER A 119 -12.35 -7.63 -6.55
N GLY A 120 -11.17 -7.82 -7.15
CA GLY A 120 -10.64 -6.86 -8.12
C GLY A 120 -11.23 -6.95 -9.52
N ARG A 121 -12.16 -7.87 -9.81
CA ARG A 121 -12.62 -8.10 -11.19
C ARG A 121 -14.06 -8.62 -11.25
N VAL A 122 -15.00 -7.70 -11.14
CA VAL A 122 -16.34 -7.92 -11.69
C VAL A 122 -16.34 -7.25 -13.07
N ASP A 123 -16.35 -8.07 -14.12
CA ASP A 123 -16.63 -7.73 -15.53
C ASP A 123 -15.72 -6.74 -16.30
N ALA A 124 -14.80 -6.00 -15.67
CA ALA A 124 -13.86 -5.12 -16.38
C ALA A 124 -12.56 -4.83 -15.58
N PRO A 125 -11.41 -4.55 -16.24
CA PRO A 125 -10.11 -4.32 -15.58
C PRO A 125 -10.04 -3.06 -14.69
N ASN A 126 -11.10 -2.23 -14.71
CA ASN A 126 -11.14 -0.89 -14.13
C ASN A 126 -12.35 -0.71 -13.18
N VAL A 127 -12.89 -1.82 -12.68
CA VAL A 127 -14.07 -1.86 -11.82
C VAL A 127 -13.74 -2.69 -10.59
N TYR A 128 -13.93 -2.09 -9.42
CA TYR A 128 -13.73 -2.76 -8.13
C TYR A 128 -15.06 -3.11 -7.53
N ALA A 129 -15.12 -4.23 -6.82
CA ALA A 129 -16.27 -4.57 -6.01
C ALA A 129 -15.84 -4.95 -4.60
N GLY A 130 -16.59 -4.48 -3.62
CA GLY A 130 -16.62 -5.11 -2.31
C GLY A 130 -17.53 -6.32 -2.39
N VAL A 131 -17.04 -7.48 -1.97
CA VAL A 131 -17.80 -8.72 -1.90
C VAL A 131 -17.78 -9.27 -0.49
N ARG A 132 -18.90 -9.79 -0.01
CA ARG A 132 -18.99 -10.54 1.25
C ARG A 132 -19.07 -12.02 0.94
N LYS A 133 -18.23 -12.81 1.59
CA LYS A 133 -18.30 -14.28 1.49
C LYS A 133 -19.24 -14.82 2.55
N ARG A 134 -20.23 -15.62 2.13
CA ARG A 134 -21.13 -16.38 3.00
C ARG A 134 -20.90 -17.86 2.78
N PHE A 135 -20.83 -18.60 3.87
CA PHE A 135 -20.66 -20.04 3.88
C PHE A 135 -21.93 -20.72 4.39
N ARG A 136 -22.27 -21.87 3.84
CA ARG A 136 -23.41 -22.66 4.33
C ARG A 136 -23.15 -24.14 4.11
N TRP A 137 -23.56 -24.96 5.07
CA TRP A 137 -23.64 -26.40 4.86
C TRP A 137 -24.79 -26.76 3.94
N LYS A 138 -24.53 -27.56 2.90
CA LYS A 138 -25.55 -27.99 1.93
C LYS A 138 -26.72 -28.73 2.59
N PHE A 139 -26.46 -29.46 3.68
CA PHE A 139 -27.46 -30.22 4.43
C PHE A 139 -27.06 -30.34 5.92
N PRO A 140 -28.01 -30.61 6.83
CA PRO A 140 -27.72 -30.85 8.25
C PRO A 140 -26.75 -32.03 8.46
N GLY A 141 -25.73 -31.86 9.30
CA GLY A 141 -24.74 -32.91 9.60
C GLY A 141 -23.61 -33.06 8.58
N ALA A 142 -23.50 -32.15 7.61
CA ALA A 142 -22.36 -32.09 6.70
C ALA A 142 -21.03 -31.90 7.47
N THR A 143 -20.01 -32.68 7.09
CA THR A 143 -18.70 -32.67 7.77
C THR A 143 -17.52 -32.53 6.82
N ARG A 144 -17.74 -32.54 5.49
CA ARG A 144 -16.66 -32.52 4.50
C ARG A 144 -16.64 -31.20 3.75
N ARG A 145 -15.45 -30.76 3.32
CA ARG A 145 -15.27 -29.49 2.57
C ARG A 145 -16.16 -29.39 1.32
N GLN A 146 -16.35 -30.49 0.61
CA GLN A 146 -17.20 -30.55 -0.60
C GLN A 146 -18.69 -30.29 -0.32
N ASP A 147 -19.11 -30.43 0.94
CA ASP A 147 -20.47 -30.21 1.40
C ASP A 147 -20.69 -28.76 1.89
N LEU A 148 -19.63 -27.95 1.89
CA LEU A 148 -19.70 -26.51 2.15
C LEU A 148 -19.98 -25.77 0.85
N GLU A 149 -21.02 -24.95 0.86
CA GLU A 149 -21.35 -24.00 -0.20
C GLU A 149 -20.78 -22.63 0.17
N GLU A 150 -20.15 -21.98 -0.80
CA GLU A 150 -19.66 -20.60 -0.71
C GLU A 150 -20.48 -19.74 -1.68
N ARG A 151 -20.96 -18.60 -1.18
CA ARG A 151 -21.65 -17.59 -1.96
C ARG A 151 -20.98 -16.25 -1.76
N GLU A 152 -20.72 -15.56 -2.86
CA GLU A 152 -20.26 -14.18 -2.84
C GLU A 152 -21.45 -13.24 -3.04
N GLU A 153 -21.60 -12.28 -2.14
CA GLU A 153 -22.58 -11.20 -2.21
C GLU A 153 -21.84 -9.91 -2.56
N VAL A 154 -22.13 -9.33 -3.73
CA VAL A 154 -21.59 -8.02 -4.11
C VAL A 154 -22.23 -6.96 -3.22
N LEU A 155 -21.41 -6.25 -2.45
CA LEU A 155 -21.84 -5.17 -1.56
C LEU A 155 -21.93 -3.84 -2.30
N TRP A 156 -20.94 -3.56 -3.14
CA TRP A 156 -20.86 -2.34 -3.93
C TRP A 156 -19.95 -2.55 -5.13
N VAL A 157 -20.09 -1.67 -6.12
CA VAL A 157 -19.25 -1.60 -7.31
C VAL A 157 -18.76 -0.17 -7.47
N TRP A 158 -17.46 0.01 -7.72
CA TRP A 158 -16.82 1.29 -7.87
C TRP A 158 -16.08 1.37 -9.20
N LYS A 159 -16.30 2.48 -9.91
CA LYS A 159 -15.64 2.82 -11.16
C LYS A 159 -15.39 4.33 -11.16
N PRO A 160 -14.13 4.78 -11.23
CA PRO A 160 -13.82 6.20 -11.27
C PRO A 160 -14.13 6.74 -12.66
N GLU A 161 -15.07 7.68 -12.74
CA GLU A 161 -15.48 8.30 -14.01
C GLU A 161 -14.43 9.29 -14.51
N GLY A 162 -13.99 9.15 -15.76
CA GLY A 162 -13.03 10.06 -16.38
C GLY A 162 -11.57 9.88 -15.93
N TRP A 163 -11.27 8.87 -15.12
CA TRP A 163 -9.91 8.53 -14.70
C TRP A 163 -9.51 7.12 -15.17
N GLY A 164 -8.28 7.00 -15.67
CA GLY A 164 -7.65 5.72 -15.95
C GLY A 164 -6.96 5.14 -14.71
N PHE A 165 -6.55 3.87 -14.80
CA PHE A 165 -5.86 3.15 -13.73
C PHE A 165 -4.37 3.01 -14.01
N VAL A 166 -3.53 3.19 -12.99
CA VAL A 166 -2.07 3.05 -13.10
C VAL A 166 -1.56 1.85 -12.33
N ALA A 167 -1.93 1.76 -11.06
CA ALA A 167 -1.41 0.80 -10.10
C ALA A 167 -2.45 0.55 -8.99
N GLU A 168 -2.36 -0.59 -8.34
CA GLU A 168 -3.20 -0.95 -7.20
C GLU A 168 -2.37 -1.71 -6.16
N THR A 169 -2.77 -1.66 -4.89
CA THR A 169 -2.08 -2.45 -3.87
C THR A 169 -2.24 -3.91 -4.23
N TYR A 170 -1.15 -4.67 -4.15
CA TYR A 170 -1.21 -6.10 -4.36
C TYR A 170 -2.12 -6.72 -3.29
N CYS A 171 -3.17 -7.40 -3.74
CA CYS A 171 -4.11 -8.13 -2.90
C CYS A 171 -4.11 -9.58 -3.36
N GLU A 172 -3.99 -10.50 -2.42
CA GLU A 172 -4.12 -11.93 -2.70
C GLU A 172 -5.53 -12.45 -2.37
N GLY A 173 -6.46 -11.55 -2.05
CA GLY A 173 -7.77 -11.94 -1.53
C GLY A 173 -7.63 -12.58 -0.16
N ARG A 174 -6.72 -12.05 0.67
CA ARG A 174 -6.48 -12.49 2.05
C ARG A 174 -7.25 -11.60 3.02
N LEU A 175 -7.33 -12.06 4.26
CA LEU A 175 -8.00 -11.42 5.40
C LEU A 175 -7.45 -10.03 5.75
N ASN A 176 -6.29 -9.70 5.21
CA ASN A 176 -5.60 -8.44 5.43
C ASN A 176 -5.89 -7.43 4.30
N ASP A 177 -6.77 -7.78 3.34
CA ASP A 177 -7.07 -7.01 2.12
C ASP A 177 -8.40 -6.25 2.22
N ARG A 178 -8.88 -5.98 3.44
CA ARG A 178 -10.08 -5.15 3.69
C ARG A 178 -9.92 -3.77 3.03
N TYR A 179 -8.74 -3.19 3.16
CA TYR A 179 -8.41 -1.90 2.58
C TYR A 179 -7.55 -2.09 1.35
N LYS A 180 -7.80 -1.26 0.33
CA LYS A 180 -7.02 -1.22 -0.90
C LYS A 180 -6.75 0.21 -1.27
N ALA A 181 -5.53 0.49 -1.72
CA ALA A 181 -5.23 1.74 -2.38
C ALA A 181 -5.15 1.54 -3.88
N VAL A 182 -5.66 2.51 -4.63
CA VAL A 182 -5.67 2.48 -6.09
C VAL A 182 -5.17 3.82 -6.60
N LEU A 183 -4.28 3.79 -7.59
CA LEU A 183 -3.78 4.98 -8.25
C LEU A 183 -4.50 5.22 -9.56
N LEU A 184 -4.99 6.44 -9.69
CA LEU A 184 -5.71 6.96 -10.82
C LEU A 184 -4.85 7.96 -11.58
N TRP A 185 -5.03 8.02 -12.89
CA TRP A 185 -4.42 9.02 -13.74
C TRP A 185 -5.45 9.63 -14.70
N GLN A 186 -5.17 10.86 -15.12
CA GLN A 186 -5.94 11.53 -16.14
C GLN A 186 -4.98 12.22 -17.12
N GLU A 187 -5.35 12.23 -18.40
CA GLU A 187 -4.64 13.02 -19.40
C GLU A 187 -4.66 14.51 -19.00
N PRO A 188 -3.59 15.25 -19.30
CA PRO A 188 -3.55 16.66 -18.98
C PRO A 188 -4.51 17.48 -19.86
N GLU A 189 -5.55 18.05 -19.26
CA GLU A 189 -6.32 19.11 -19.91
C GLU A 189 -5.52 20.42 -19.88
N GLY A 190 -4.97 20.82 -21.02
CA GLY A 190 -4.24 22.08 -21.19
C GLY A 190 -2.89 22.16 -20.46
N SER A 191 -2.42 21.06 -19.86
CA SER A 191 -1.12 20.94 -19.18
C SER A 191 -0.15 20.05 -19.99
N ARG A 192 1.14 20.05 -19.65
CA ARG A 192 2.12 19.12 -20.25
C ARG A 192 2.26 17.81 -19.47
N ARG A 193 1.67 17.69 -18.28
CA ARG A 193 1.99 16.69 -17.25
C ARG A 193 0.75 15.98 -16.75
N MET A 194 0.78 14.64 -16.66
CA MET A 194 -0.37 13.88 -16.19
C MET A 194 -0.76 14.26 -14.76
N ARG A 195 -2.07 14.17 -14.50
CA ARG A 195 -2.62 14.35 -13.15
C ARG A 195 -2.79 12.99 -12.50
N TYR A 196 -2.38 12.88 -11.24
CA TYR A 196 -2.47 11.64 -10.47
C TYR A 196 -3.35 11.84 -9.24
N ARG A 197 -4.10 10.80 -8.89
CA ARG A 197 -4.87 10.71 -7.65
C ARG A 197 -4.68 9.35 -7.02
N VAL A 198 -4.80 9.29 -5.70
CA VAL A 198 -4.87 8.04 -4.95
C VAL A 198 -6.26 7.91 -4.32
N ALA A 199 -6.85 6.73 -4.44
CA ALA A 199 -8.10 6.36 -3.81
C ALA A 199 -7.84 5.29 -2.76
N CYS A 200 -8.53 5.38 -1.62
CA CYS A 200 -8.59 4.29 -0.65
C CYS A 200 -10.00 3.71 -0.63
N LEU A 201 -10.09 2.38 -0.78
CA LEU A 201 -11.33 1.62 -0.78
C LEU A 201 -11.39 0.78 0.49
N ASP A 202 -12.59 0.67 1.07
CA ASP A 202 -12.93 -0.27 2.13
C ASP A 202 -13.90 -1.31 1.55
N ALA A 203 -13.57 -2.59 1.70
CA ALA A 203 -14.37 -3.71 1.24
C ALA A 203 -15.85 -3.66 1.66
N GLU A 204 -16.18 -3.10 2.82
CA GLU A 204 -17.55 -3.01 3.32
C GLU A 204 -18.32 -1.80 2.76
N TRP A 205 -17.64 -0.67 2.61
CA TRP A 205 -18.30 0.64 2.46
C TRP A 205 -18.05 1.31 1.10
N GLY A 206 -17.13 0.80 0.29
CA GLY A 206 -16.79 1.39 -1.00
C GLY A 206 -15.65 2.36 -0.92
N GLU A 207 -15.77 3.44 -1.68
CA GLU A 207 -14.81 4.53 -1.66
C GLU A 207 -14.80 5.19 -0.27
N ARG A 208 -13.63 5.18 0.38
CA ARG A 208 -13.41 5.86 1.65
C ARG A 208 -12.99 7.31 1.42
N TRP A 209 -12.08 7.52 0.47
CA TRP A 209 -11.64 8.84 0.02
C TRP A 209 -10.88 8.75 -1.31
N ILE A 210 -10.82 9.89 -2.02
CA ILE A 210 -9.93 10.14 -3.15
C ILE A 210 -9.18 11.44 -2.89
N ALA A 211 -7.87 11.42 -3.04
CA ALA A 211 -6.99 12.56 -2.80
C ALA A 211 -6.05 12.84 -3.99
N PRO A 212 -5.65 14.11 -4.21
CA PRO A 212 -4.59 14.45 -5.15
C PRO A 212 -3.26 13.78 -4.78
N LEU A 213 -2.49 13.35 -5.79
CA LEU A 213 -1.09 12.95 -5.63
C LEU A 213 -0.18 14.01 -6.30
N PRO A 214 0.42 14.93 -5.53
CA PRO A 214 1.17 16.07 -6.05
C PRO A 214 2.60 15.66 -6.47
N VAL A 215 2.69 14.77 -7.48
CA VAL A 215 3.98 14.22 -7.92
C VAL A 215 4.89 15.31 -8.45
N TRP A 216 4.34 16.20 -9.29
CA TRP A 216 5.14 17.17 -10.02
C TRP A 216 5.63 18.30 -9.12
N GLU A 217 4.78 18.75 -8.21
CA GLU A 217 5.12 19.76 -7.22
C GLU A 217 6.18 19.23 -6.24
N ALA A 218 6.11 17.95 -5.88
CA ALA A 218 7.16 17.28 -5.11
C ALA A 218 8.48 17.15 -5.88
N VAL A 219 8.44 16.88 -7.19
CA VAL A 219 9.65 16.82 -8.04
C VAL A 219 10.28 18.20 -8.18
N GLU A 220 9.52 19.25 -8.44
CA GLU A 220 10.02 20.63 -8.55
C GLU A 220 10.60 21.13 -7.22
N HIS A 221 9.94 20.81 -6.11
CA HIS A 221 10.49 21.09 -4.79
C HIS A 221 11.79 20.32 -4.56
N LEU A 222 11.88 19.07 -5.01
CA LEU A 222 13.09 18.27 -4.91
C LEU A 222 14.25 18.86 -5.75
N GLU A 223 13.98 19.34 -6.96
CA GLU A 223 14.98 20.07 -7.77
C GLU A 223 15.51 21.29 -7.03
N THR A 224 14.62 22.05 -6.39
CA THR A 224 14.98 23.23 -5.61
C THR A 224 15.89 22.88 -4.43
N VAL A 225 15.56 21.80 -3.70
CA VAL A 225 16.34 21.35 -2.54
C VAL A 225 17.70 20.74 -2.93
N THR A 226 17.77 20.06 -4.07
CA THR A 226 18.98 19.33 -4.49
C THR A 226 19.87 20.10 -5.47
N GLY A 227 19.34 21.15 -6.12
CA GLY A 227 20.00 21.86 -7.21
C GLY A 227 20.18 21.03 -8.49
N LYS A 228 19.54 19.85 -8.59
CA LYS A 228 19.63 18.94 -9.74
C LYS A 228 18.44 19.14 -10.69
N GLN A 229 18.62 18.88 -11.98
CA GLN A 229 17.54 18.84 -12.96
C GLN A 229 16.91 17.45 -12.98
N ILE A 230 15.73 17.31 -12.37
CA ILE A 230 14.99 16.06 -12.15
C ILE A 230 13.67 16.07 -12.94
N ALA A 231 12.91 17.16 -12.92
CA ALA A 231 11.62 17.29 -13.61
C ALA A 231 11.73 17.04 -15.12
N PRO A 232 12.73 17.55 -15.85
CA PRO A 232 12.89 17.25 -17.28
C PRO A 232 13.11 15.75 -17.55
N LEU A 233 13.81 15.04 -16.66
CA LEU A 233 14.05 13.60 -16.79
C LEU A 233 12.76 12.81 -16.60
N TRP A 234 11.99 13.16 -15.56
CA TRP A 234 10.70 12.53 -15.26
C TRP A 234 9.65 12.84 -16.35
N GLU A 235 9.62 14.07 -16.88
CA GLU A 235 8.74 14.43 -18.00
C GLU A 235 9.08 13.66 -19.27
N LYS A 236 10.37 13.51 -19.60
CA LYS A 236 10.82 12.71 -20.75
C LYS A 236 10.35 11.26 -20.59
N HIS A 237 10.50 10.70 -19.39
CA HIS A 237 10.03 9.35 -19.07
C HIS A 237 8.51 9.23 -19.24
N GLU A 238 7.73 10.12 -18.62
CA GLU A 238 6.27 10.10 -18.73
C GLU A 238 5.80 10.21 -20.19
N LYS A 239 6.43 11.06 -21.01
CA LYS A 239 6.09 11.18 -22.45
C LYS A 239 6.41 9.90 -23.23
N GLN A 240 7.55 9.26 -22.96
CA GLN A 240 7.97 8.05 -23.66
C GLN A 240 7.10 6.84 -23.31
N TYR A 241 6.72 6.69 -22.04
CA TYR A 241 6.02 5.51 -21.53
C TYR A 241 4.54 5.75 -21.21
N ARG A 242 4.05 6.98 -21.44
CA ARG A 242 2.69 7.45 -21.15
C ARG A 242 2.26 7.27 -19.69
N ARG A 243 3.21 7.24 -18.75
CA ARG A 243 3.01 7.22 -17.28
C ARG A 243 4.34 7.11 -16.55
N LEU A 244 4.36 7.54 -15.30
CA LEU A 244 5.40 7.18 -14.33
C LEU A 244 5.16 5.76 -13.76
N ARG A 245 6.13 5.22 -13.03
CA ARG A 245 5.96 3.98 -12.26
C ARG A 245 5.54 4.28 -10.85
N PHE A 246 4.65 3.44 -10.35
CA PHE A 246 4.13 3.57 -9.00
C PHE A 246 4.07 2.24 -8.29
N TRP A 247 4.34 2.29 -6.99
CA TRP A 247 4.12 1.21 -6.05
C TRP A 247 3.30 1.73 -4.90
N LEU A 248 2.45 0.90 -4.32
CA LEU A 248 1.61 1.35 -3.22
C LEU A 248 1.28 0.22 -2.28
N SER A 249 1.12 0.58 -1.01
CA SER A 249 0.77 -0.32 0.06
C SER A 249 -0.10 0.40 1.10
N VAL A 250 -0.83 -0.37 1.90
CA VAL A 250 -1.78 0.13 2.88
C VAL A 250 -1.64 -0.65 4.17
N THR A 251 -1.72 0.03 5.32
CA THR A 251 -1.76 -0.64 6.63
C THR A 251 -2.98 -1.54 6.74
N ARG A 252 -2.92 -2.55 7.60
CA ARG A 252 -4.02 -3.52 7.71
C ARG A 252 -5.34 -2.90 8.15
N ASP A 253 -5.27 -1.83 8.93
CA ASP A 253 -6.41 -1.03 9.43
C ASP A 253 -6.80 0.13 8.49
N GLY A 254 -6.09 0.32 7.36
CA GLY A 254 -6.31 1.43 6.45
C GLY A 254 -6.02 2.80 7.05
N SER A 255 -5.30 2.88 8.18
CA SER A 255 -4.89 4.15 8.79
C SER A 255 -3.79 4.88 8.03
N ARG A 256 -3.03 4.20 7.17
CA ARG A 256 -2.03 4.79 6.29
C ARG A 256 -2.04 4.16 4.90
N VAL A 257 -1.89 5.02 3.89
CA VAL A 257 -1.62 4.63 2.51
C VAL A 257 -0.27 5.20 2.09
N LEU A 258 0.63 4.33 1.63
CA LEU A 258 1.95 4.69 1.16
C LEU A 258 1.98 4.54 -0.36
N VAL A 259 2.40 5.59 -1.06
CA VAL A 259 2.55 5.60 -2.51
C VAL A 259 3.97 5.99 -2.85
N VAL A 260 4.65 5.20 -3.68
CA VAL A 260 5.97 5.52 -4.20
C VAL A 260 5.86 5.81 -5.69
N ALA A 261 6.43 6.93 -6.12
CA ALA A 261 6.54 7.33 -7.53
C ALA A 261 8.00 7.32 -7.98
N CYS A 262 8.26 6.85 -9.19
CA CYS A 262 9.59 6.85 -9.81
C CYS A 262 9.54 6.88 -11.35
N ALA A 263 10.62 7.37 -11.98
CA ALA A 263 10.87 7.25 -13.41
C ALA A 263 11.79 6.06 -13.73
N PHE A 264 11.61 5.38 -14.87
CA PHE A 264 12.48 4.26 -15.28
C PHE A 264 13.71 4.75 -16.05
N ASN A 265 14.84 4.03 -15.86
CA ASN A 265 16.07 4.02 -16.66
C ASN A 265 16.93 5.28 -16.78
N ASP A 266 16.39 6.49 -16.67
CA ASP A 266 17.16 7.72 -16.89
C ASP A 266 17.49 8.47 -15.58
N ASP A 267 16.67 8.30 -14.54
CA ASP A 267 16.89 8.84 -13.20
C ASP A 267 16.91 7.69 -12.18
N TRP A 268 18.10 7.12 -11.98
CA TRP A 268 18.36 6.09 -10.96
C TRP A 268 18.47 6.66 -9.56
N GLU A 269 18.57 7.98 -9.49
CA GLU A 269 18.69 8.75 -8.29
C GLU A 269 17.27 9.30 -8.06
N HIS A 270 16.78 9.35 -6.83
CA HIS A 270 15.49 9.97 -6.51
C HIS A 270 14.24 9.14 -6.89
N SER A 271 13.56 8.63 -5.86
CA SER A 271 12.13 8.26 -5.91
C SER A 271 11.39 9.08 -4.85
N LEU A 272 10.07 9.18 -4.94
CA LEU A 272 9.25 9.94 -3.99
C LEU A 272 8.29 9.01 -3.26
N LEU A 273 8.32 9.00 -1.93
CA LEU A 273 7.35 8.31 -1.07
C LEU A 273 6.38 9.32 -0.48
N PHE A 274 5.10 9.13 -0.72
CA PHE A 274 3.98 9.90 -0.19
C PHE A 274 3.24 9.06 0.86
N VAL A 275 2.90 9.68 1.99
CA VAL A 275 2.22 9.01 3.10
C VAL A 275 0.93 9.75 3.42
N TYR A 276 -0.20 9.08 3.21
CA TYR A 276 -1.54 9.59 3.52
C TYR A 276 -2.06 8.98 4.82
N ASP A 277 -2.86 9.75 5.56
CA ASP A 277 -3.64 9.22 6.69
C ASP A 277 -4.94 8.54 6.24
N GLY A 278 -5.68 8.00 7.22
CA GLY A 278 -6.94 7.31 7.00
C GLY A 278 -8.09 8.21 6.52
N GLU A 279 -7.87 9.52 6.39
CA GLU A 279 -8.83 10.48 5.87
C GLU A 279 -8.40 11.04 4.50
N GLY A 280 -7.29 10.57 3.95
CA GLY A 280 -6.80 10.99 2.64
C GLY A 280 -5.99 12.28 2.66
N ARG A 281 -5.55 12.75 3.84
CA ARG A 281 -4.64 13.90 3.94
C ARG A 281 -3.19 13.44 3.79
N LEU A 282 -2.44 14.12 2.92
CA LEU A 282 -1.01 13.90 2.75
C LEU A 282 -0.27 14.41 4.00
N LEU A 283 0.34 13.49 4.75
CA LEU A 283 1.09 13.81 5.96
C LEU A 283 2.56 14.13 5.67
N ARG A 284 3.12 13.43 4.67
CA ARG A 284 4.56 13.46 4.40
C ARG A 284 4.87 13.11 2.96
N THR A 285 5.87 13.80 2.43
CA THR A 285 6.58 13.44 1.21
C THR A 285 8.06 13.22 1.54
N ARG A 286 8.63 12.09 1.13
CA ARG A 286 10.03 11.74 1.38
C ARG A 286 10.75 11.47 0.06
N ALA A 287 11.89 12.13 -0.13
CA ALA A 287 12.81 11.80 -1.20
C ALA A 287 13.63 10.56 -0.82
N LEU A 288 13.67 9.58 -1.72
CA LEU A 288 14.41 8.32 -1.58
C LEU A 288 15.66 8.39 -2.47
N PRO A 289 16.81 7.87 -2.01
CA PRO A 289 18.10 8.09 -2.68
C PRO A 289 18.36 7.20 -3.90
N ALA A 290 17.36 6.46 -4.36
CA ALA A 290 17.50 5.44 -5.39
C ALA A 290 16.15 5.11 -6.03
N TYR A 291 16.17 4.40 -7.16
CA TYR A 291 14.97 3.86 -7.80
C TYR A 291 14.26 2.85 -6.89
N CYS A 292 12.94 3.02 -6.71
CA CYS A 292 12.12 2.06 -5.97
C CYS A 292 11.64 0.91 -6.88
N ASN A 293 11.92 -0.32 -6.45
CA ASN A 293 11.46 -1.56 -7.08
C ASN A 293 10.39 -2.33 -6.27
N GLY A 294 9.62 -1.61 -5.47
CA GLY A 294 8.48 -2.18 -4.76
C GLY A 294 8.38 -1.74 -3.32
N ILE A 295 7.14 -1.68 -2.84
CA ILE A 295 6.79 -1.55 -1.43
C ILE A 295 5.73 -2.58 -1.09
N GLU A 296 5.89 -3.29 0.02
CA GLU A 296 4.92 -4.29 0.47
C GLU A 296 4.80 -4.31 2.00
N ARG A 297 3.59 -4.57 2.49
CA ARG A 297 3.31 -4.82 3.91
C ARG A 297 3.50 -6.29 4.28
N GLY A 298 3.24 -7.21 3.35
CA GLY A 298 3.22 -8.65 3.64
C GLY A 298 2.20 -8.99 4.75
N GLY A 299 2.65 -9.75 5.75
CA GLY A 299 1.87 -10.14 6.92
C GLY A 299 1.89 -9.13 8.09
N ALA A 300 2.70 -8.07 8.02
CA ALA A 300 2.75 -7.02 9.03
C ALA A 300 1.45 -6.19 9.06
N ASP A 301 1.23 -5.45 10.14
CA ASP A 301 0.06 -4.58 10.29
C ASP A 301 0.45 -3.12 10.00
N ASN A 302 1.60 -2.68 10.53
CA ASN A 302 2.06 -1.28 10.50
C ASN A 302 3.44 -1.08 9.88
N LEU A 303 4.11 -2.14 9.44
CA LEU A 303 5.43 -2.09 8.83
C LEU A 303 5.40 -2.39 7.34
N PHE A 304 6.37 -1.85 6.62
CA PHE A 304 6.53 -2.04 5.18
C PHE A 304 7.98 -2.38 4.86
N VAL A 305 8.20 -3.22 3.85
CA VAL A 305 9.51 -3.34 3.21
C VAL A 305 9.52 -2.59 1.88
N LEU A 306 10.61 -1.89 1.63
CA LEU A 306 10.84 -1.10 0.42
C LEU A 306 12.12 -1.57 -0.25
N GLY A 307 12.03 -1.97 -1.51
CA GLY A 307 13.17 -2.31 -2.33
C GLY A 307 13.71 -1.09 -3.06
N LEU A 308 14.98 -0.77 -2.87
CA LEU A 308 15.70 0.29 -3.60
C LEU A 308 16.80 -0.32 -4.48
N GLU A 309 16.73 -0.09 -5.79
CA GLU A 309 17.78 -0.46 -6.73
C GLU A 309 18.71 0.71 -7.00
N LYS A 310 20.00 0.44 -6.96
CA LYS A 310 21.00 1.45 -7.28
C LYS A 310 21.41 1.39 -8.74
N LYS A 311 21.95 2.51 -9.20
CA LYS A 311 22.69 2.60 -10.46
C LYS A 311 23.72 1.46 -10.52
N PRO A 312 23.71 0.66 -11.59
CA PRO A 312 24.69 -0.41 -11.75
C PRO A 312 26.12 0.16 -11.76
N SER A 313 27.05 -0.48 -11.06
CA SER A 313 28.50 -0.25 -11.24
C SER A 313 29.11 -1.30 -12.19
N GLY A 314 28.33 -1.78 -13.17
CA GLY A 314 28.60 -2.94 -14.03
C GLY A 314 27.29 -3.67 -14.40
N ASP A 315 27.33 -4.96 -14.75
CA ASP A 315 26.13 -5.75 -15.11
C ASP A 315 25.17 -6.04 -13.94
N PHE A 316 25.59 -5.74 -12.70
CA PHE A 316 24.87 -6.08 -11.49
C PHE A 316 24.16 -4.88 -10.87
N ARG A 317 22.85 -5.04 -10.58
CA ARG A 317 22.02 -4.06 -9.86
C ARG A 317 21.92 -4.44 -8.38
N PRO A 318 22.63 -3.77 -7.46
CA PRO A 318 22.48 -4.05 -6.04
C PRO A 318 21.14 -3.49 -5.54
N MET A 319 20.40 -4.35 -4.83
CA MET A 319 19.14 -4.01 -4.17
C MET A 319 19.36 -3.88 -2.67
N ALA A 320 18.94 -2.76 -2.10
CA ALA A 320 18.80 -2.57 -0.65
C ALA A 320 17.33 -2.72 -0.27
N ILE A 321 17.05 -3.50 0.77
CA ILE A 321 15.70 -3.67 1.29
C ILE A 321 15.66 -2.98 2.65
N GLN A 322 14.82 -1.95 2.74
CA GLN A 322 14.62 -1.15 3.93
C GLN A 322 13.34 -1.54 4.63
N LEU A 323 13.33 -1.47 5.97
CA LEU A 323 12.13 -1.54 6.79
C LEU A 323 11.62 -0.11 7.04
N LEU A 324 10.33 0.12 6.83
CA LEU A 324 9.66 1.37 7.11
C LEU A 324 8.53 1.18 8.12
N ASP A 325 8.29 2.20 8.92
CA ASP A 325 7.05 2.32 9.68
C ASP A 325 5.90 2.91 8.83
N ARG A 326 4.70 2.92 9.42
CA ARG A 326 3.48 3.47 8.80
C ARG A 326 3.55 4.95 8.43
N ASP A 327 4.45 5.72 9.04
CA ASP A 327 4.64 7.15 8.76
C ASP A 327 5.79 7.38 7.76
N GLY A 328 6.29 6.31 7.12
CA GLY A 328 7.35 6.35 6.12
C GLY A 328 8.71 6.74 6.70
N ASN A 329 8.97 6.51 7.99
CA ASN A 329 10.32 6.58 8.54
C ASN A 329 11.06 5.28 8.23
N VAL A 330 12.33 5.39 7.84
CA VAL A 330 13.19 4.21 7.66
C VAL A 330 13.73 3.76 9.00
N LEU A 331 13.44 2.52 9.38
CA LEU A 331 13.83 1.93 10.66
C LEU A 331 15.16 1.17 10.59
N GLY A 332 15.53 0.67 9.40
CA GLY A 332 16.76 -0.07 9.18
C GLY A 332 16.82 -0.69 7.77
N ARG A 333 17.95 -1.31 7.43
CA ARG A 333 18.11 -2.10 6.19
C ARG A 333 18.49 -3.54 6.49
N PHE A 334 17.91 -4.48 5.76
CA PHE A 334 18.22 -5.90 5.94
C PHE A 334 19.59 -6.24 5.37
N ALA A 335 20.36 -7.05 6.08
CA ALA A 335 21.64 -7.62 5.64
C ALA A 335 21.83 -8.99 6.29
N ARG A 336 22.61 -9.89 5.66
CA ARG A 336 23.00 -11.14 6.35
C ARG A 336 24.21 -10.92 7.25
N LYS A 337 25.14 -10.07 6.81
CA LYS A 337 26.37 -9.78 7.54
C LYS A 337 26.70 -8.28 7.55
N PRO A 338 27.44 -7.80 8.57
CA PRO A 338 28.00 -6.46 8.55
C PRO A 338 28.83 -6.21 7.28
N GLY A 339 28.71 -5.01 6.71
CA GLY A 339 29.47 -4.62 5.51
C GLY A 339 28.91 -5.11 4.17
N GLU A 340 27.85 -5.94 4.15
CA GLU A 340 27.21 -6.33 2.90
C GLU A 340 26.49 -5.15 2.23
N LYS A 341 26.72 -4.99 0.93
CA LYS A 341 26.06 -3.96 0.09
C LYS A 341 24.69 -4.40 -0.44
N ARG A 342 24.44 -5.72 -0.50
CA ARG A 342 23.21 -6.30 -1.05
C ARG A 342 22.34 -6.80 0.10
N SER A 343 21.07 -6.40 0.11
CA SER A 343 20.10 -6.96 1.04
C SER A 343 19.59 -8.32 0.54
N PRO A 344 19.39 -9.30 1.44
CA PRO A 344 18.65 -10.50 1.11
C PRO A 344 17.19 -10.13 0.79
N PRO A 345 16.53 -10.84 -0.14
CA PRO A 345 15.09 -10.72 -0.33
C PRO A 345 14.38 -11.15 0.97
N VAL A 346 13.57 -10.25 1.54
CA VAL A 346 12.91 -10.44 2.84
C VAL A 346 11.43 -10.08 2.71
N GLY A 347 10.57 -10.89 3.32
CA GLY A 347 9.14 -10.63 3.46
C GLY A 347 8.74 -10.52 4.92
N LEU A 348 7.84 -9.59 5.23
CA LEU A 348 7.31 -9.40 6.57
C LEU A 348 6.26 -10.47 6.88
N SER A 349 6.40 -11.13 8.03
CA SER A 349 5.38 -12.07 8.54
C SER A 349 4.47 -11.42 9.58
N THR A 350 5.02 -10.58 10.46
CA THR A 350 4.30 -9.78 11.46
C THR A 350 5.05 -8.46 11.67
N ASP A 351 4.53 -7.59 12.55
CA ASP A 351 5.27 -6.39 13.01
C ASP A 351 6.54 -6.72 13.84
N GLU A 352 6.76 -7.99 14.19
CA GLU A 352 7.90 -8.43 15.01
C GLU A 352 8.91 -9.30 14.25
N ILE A 353 8.48 -9.96 13.18
CA ILE A 353 9.28 -10.98 12.50
C ILE A 353 9.21 -10.81 10.99
N ALA A 354 10.38 -10.88 10.36
CA ALA A 354 10.53 -11.06 8.94
C ALA A 354 11.35 -12.31 8.62
N TRP A 355 11.14 -12.87 7.44
CA TRP A 355 11.89 -14.02 6.93
C TRP A 355 12.53 -13.65 5.61
N ASP A 356 13.72 -14.20 5.34
CA ASP A 356 14.21 -14.17 3.97
C ASP A 356 13.31 -15.04 3.07
N SER A 357 13.34 -14.79 1.75
CA SER A 357 12.48 -15.52 0.80
C SER A 357 12.75 -17.02 0.75
N ARG A 358 13.86 -17.46 1.34
CA ARG A 358 14.23 -18.87 1.42
C ARG A 358 13.81 -19.55 2.72
N SER A 359 13.30 -18.78 3.69
CA SER A 359 13.09 -19.19 5.08
C SER A 359 14.36 -19.74 5.74
N THR A 360 15.54 -19.33 5.26
CA THR A 360 16.85 -19.74 5.79
C THR A 360 17.39 -18.77 6.84
N ALA A 361 16.71 -17.63 7.03
CA ALA A 361 17.01 -16.69 8.09
C ALA A 361 15.73 -15.99 8.54
N TYR A 362 15.62 -15.71 9.85
CA TYR A 362 14.58 -14.82 10.38
C TYR A 362 15.21 -13.63 11.10
N TYR A 363 14.50 -12.52 11.06
CA TYR A 363 14.92 -11.23 11.58
C TYR A 363 13.91 -10.82 12.65
N ARG A 364 14.41 -10.41 13.81
CA ARG A 364 13.59 -9.70 14.79
C ARG A 364 13.53 -8.24 14.38
N LEU A 365 12.33 -7.70 14.28
CA LEU A 365 12.11 -6.33 13.86
C LEU A 365 12.18 -5.40 15.08
N PRO A 366 12.69 -4.16 14.89
CA PRO A 366 12.67 -3.16 15.95
C PRO A 366 11.23 -2.89 16.41
N LYS A 367 11.04 -2.75 17.72
CA LYS A 367 9.72 -2.39 18.26
C LYS A 367 9.30 -1.00 17.75
N PRO A 368 8.00 -0.73 17.56
CA PRO A 368 7.51 0.60 17.21
C PRO A 368 8.07 1.66 18.17
N GLY A 369 8.72 2.70 17.62
CA GLY A 369 9.34 3.78 18.40
C GLY A 369 10.77 3.52 18.89
N SER A 370 11.35 2.34 18.62
CA SER A 370 12.77 2.05 18.86
C SER A 370 13.55 2.06 17.53
N ARG A 371 14.73 2.67 17.50
CA ARG A 371 15.66 2.48 16.37
C ARG A 371 16.22 1.06 16.44
N ALA A 372 16.46 0.42 15.29
CA ALA A 372 17.21 -0.82 15.25
C ALA A 372 18.58 -0.60 15.92
N TYR A 373 18.92 -1.49 16.85
CA TYR A 373 20.17 -1.48 17.62
C TYR A 373 21.30 -2.12 16.84
#